data_AF-A0A2L0PNB6-F1
#
_entry.id   AF-A0A2L0PNB6-F1
#
_cell.length_a   1.000
_cell.length_b   1.000
_cell.length_c   1.000
_cell.angle_alpha   90.00
_cell.angle_beta   90.00
_cell.angle_gamma   90.00
#
_symmetry.space_group_name_H-M   'P 1'
#
loop_
_entity.id
_entity.type
_entity.pdbx_description
1 polymer ?
#
loop_
_entity_poly.entity_id
_entity_poly.type
_entity_poly.pdbx_seq_one_letter_code
_entity_poly.pdbx_strand_id
1 'polypeptide(L)'
;MENQLEHLYNCVNTLVAKFNTLNADNASLNQRITALEQEKRQLIEQYNAQLSSKEQLHTEHVNTLQNLSDKQINDLKVENTVLRATLIDTSDAIKTLMSRLPKVVQEEIEQ
;
A
#
# COMPACT_ATOMS: atom_id res chain seq x y z
N MET A 1 71.25 23.08 36.01
CA MET A 1 70.55 21.80 35.77
C MET A 1 69.11 21.82 36.27
N GLU A 2 68.77 22.50 37.37
CA GLU A 2 67.39 22.56 37.91
C GLU A 2 66.33 23.08 36.92
N ASN A 3 66.63 24.12 36.14
CA ASN A 3 65.65 24.73 35.22
C ASN A 3 65.19 23.78 34.07
N GLN A 4 66.06 22.87 33.62
CA GLN A 4 65.70 21.88 32.59
C GLN A 4 64.83 20.74 33.14
N LEU A 5 65.06 20.33 34.40
CA LEU A 5 64.23 19.33 35.07
C LEU A 5 62.82 19.86 35.34
N GLU A 6 62.70 21.12 35.76
CA GLU A 6 61.42 21.78 35.99
C GLU A 6 60.63 21.94 34.68
N HIS A 7 61.29 22.36 33.59
CA HIS A 7 60.66 22.38 32.27
C HIS A 7 60.19 21.00 31.81
N LEU A 8 61.01 19.96 31.99
CA LEU A 8 60.63 18.59 31.63
C LEU A 8 59.42 18.13 32.46
N TYR A 9 59.41 18.39 33.76
CA TYR A 9 58.30 18.08 34.66
C TYR A 9 56.99 18.74 34.21
N ASN A 10 57.05 20.03 33.85
CA ASN A 10 55.89 20.77 33.34
C ASN A 10 55.39 20.23 31.99
N CYS A 11 56.30 19.86 31.09
CA CYS A 11 55.96 19.23 29.81
C CYS A 11 55.28 17.87 30.01
N VAL A 12 55.79 17.03 30.91
CA VAL A 12 55.21 15.72 31.23
C VAL A 12 53.82 15.88 31.82
N ASN A 13 53.62 16.79 32.78
CA ASN A 13 52.31 17.04 33.37
C ASN A 13 51.28 17.52 32.33
N THR A 14 51.70 18.41 31.44
CA THR A 14 50.84 18.90 30.35
C THR A 14 50.46 17.77 29.39
N LEU A 15 51.41 16.88 29.06
CA LEU A 15 51.17 15.74 28.19
C LEU A 15 50.20 14.74 28.83
N VAL A 16 50.38 14.44 30.13
CA VAL A 16 49.49 13.56 30.90
C VAL A 16 48.07 14.15 30.96
N ALA A 17 47.93 15.46 31.21
CA ALA A 17 46.64 16.12 31.22
C ALA A 17 45.93 16.00 29.86
N LYS A 18 46.65 16.27 28.75
CA LYS A 18 46.11 16.10 27.39
C LYS A 18 45.73 14.66 27.09
N PHE A 19 46.56 13.70 27.48
CA PHE A 19 46.28 12.28 27.30
C PHE A 19 44.99 11.88 28.02
N ASN A 20 44.82 12.31 29.28
CA ASN A 20 43.63 12.01 30.06
C ASN A 20 42.37 12.62 29.44
N THR A 21 42.43 13.85 28.94
CA THR A 21 41.32 14.48 28.21
C THR A 21 40.98 13.69 26.95
N LEU A 22 41.97 13.38 26.11
CA LEU A 22 41.74 12.60 24.88
C LEU A 22 41.17 11.22 25.18
N ASN A 23 41.61 10.58 26.26
CA ASN A 23 41.11 9.28 26.66
C ASN A 23 39.63 9.35 27.11
N ALA A 24 39.27 10.39 27.86
CA ALA A 24 37.88 10.65 28.24
C ALA A 24 36.99 10.94 27.03
N ASP A 25 37.47 11.77 26.10
CA ASP A 25 36.77 12.08 24.86
C ASP A 25 36.56 10.82 24.00
N ASN A 26 37.59 9.97 23.90
CA ASN A 26 37.50 8.70 23.18
C ASN A 26 36.47 7.75 23.81
N ALA A 27 36.43 7.64 25.14
CA ALA A 27 35.42 6.86 25.84
C ALA A 27 34.00 7.38 25.55
N SER A 28 33.80 8.70 25.59
CA SER A 28 32.53 9.35 25.28
C SER A 28 32.08 9.11 23.82
N LEU A 29 33.01 9.25 22.87
CA LEU A 29 32.74 9.00 21.45
C LEU A 29 32.35 7.54 21.20
N ASN A 30 33.03 6.59 21.84
CA ASN A 30 32.66 5.17 21.72
C ASN A 30 31.25 4.89 22.26
N GLN A 31 30.89 5.47 23.41
CA GLN A 31 29.52 5.37 23.92
C GLN A 31 28.49 5.94 22.94
N ARG A 32 28.80 7.08 22.32
CA ARG A 32 27.92 7.71 21.33
C ARG A 32 27.77 6.86 20.07
N ILE A 33 28.85 6.24 19.59
CA ILE A 33 28.82 5.32 18.45
C ILE A 33 27.92 4.13 18.76
N THR A 34 28.10 3.48 19.91
CA THR A 34 27.26 2.34 20.32
C THR A 34 25.77 2.72 20.40
N ALA A 35 25.45 3.90 20.94
CA ALA A 35 24.08 4.39 21.00
C ALA A 35 23.48 4.62 19.60
N LEU A 36 24.24 5.25 18.68
CA LEU A 36 23.80 5.48 17.30
C LEU A 36 23.64 4.17 16.51
N GLU A 37 24.50 3.18 16.75
CA GLU A 37 24.35 1.85 16.15
C GLU A 37 23.09 1.13 16.64
N GLN A 38 22.74 1.30 17.91
CA GLN A 38 21.49 0.76 18.45
C GLN A 38 20.27 1.47 17.84
N GLU A 39 20.28 2.79 17.78
CA GLU A 39 19.22 3.59 17.15
C GLU A 39 19.03 3.22 15.68
N LYS A 40 20.13 3.08 14.93
CA LYS A 40 20.11 2.62 13.53
C LYS A 40 19.44 1.25 13.39
N ARG A 41 19.77 0.29 14.27
CA ARG A 41 19.16 -1.05 14.27
C ARG A 41 17.65 -0.97 14.51
N GLN A 42 17.23 -0.20 15.51
CA GLN A 42 15.81 -0.01 15.83
C GLN A 42 15.04 0.65 14.67
N LEU A 43 15.64 1.65 14.02
CA LEU A 43 15.02 2.32 12.88
C LEU A 43 14.84 1.37 11.69
N ILE A 44 15.82 0.50 11.43
CA ILE A 44 15.72 -0.52 10.37
C ILE A 44 14.60 -1.53 10.68
N GLU A 45 14.52 -2.00 11.93
CA GLU A 45 13.46 -2.92 12.35
C GLU A 45 12.06 -2.29 12.20
N GLN A 46 11.90 -1.05 12.65
CA GLN A 46 10.65 -0.30 12.51
C GLN A 46 10.27 -0.09 11.03
N TYR A 47 11.25 0.28 10.20
CA TYR A 47 11.03 0.45 8.77
C TYR A 47 10.57 -0.85 8.11
N ASN A 48 11.24 -1.96 8.40
CA ASN A 48 10.88 -3.27 7.84
C ASN A 48 9.48 -3.71 8.28
N ALA A 49 9.12 -3.48 9.55
CA ALA A 49 7.77 -3.77 10.05
C ALA A 49 6.69 -2.92 9.34
N GLN A 50 6.96 -1.62 9.15
CA GLN A 50 6.05 -0.73 8.42
C GLN A 50 5.92 -1.11 6.95
N LEU A 51 7.03 -1.47 6.29
CA LEU A 51 7.03 -1.92 4.91
C LEU A 51 6.19 -3.20 4.75
N SER A 52 6.44 -4.20 5.60
CA SER A 52 5.69 -5.45 5.59
C SER A 52 4.18 -5.24 5.83
N SER A 53 3.83 -4.39 6.81
CA SER A 53 2.43 -4.04 7.07
C SER A 53 1.77 -3.34 5.88
N LYS A 54 2.49 -2.44 5.22
CA LYS A 54 1.99 -1.72 4.04
C LYS A 54 1.80 -2.66 2.85
N GLU A 55 2.73 -3.58 2.62
CA GLU A 55 2.62 -4.58 1.55
C GLU A 55 1.43 -5.51 1.78
N GLN A 56 1.25 -5.99 3.01
CA GLN A 56 0.10 -6.82 3.38
C GLN A 56 -1.23 -6.06 3.14
N LEU A 57 -1.34 -4.83 3.63
CA LEU A 57 -2.55 -4.02 3.44
C LEU A 57 -2.83 -3.77 1.96
N HIS A 58 -1.79 -3.52 1.15
CA HIS A 58 -1.95 -3.34 -0.28
C HIS A 58 -2.48 -4.60 -0.96
N THR A 59 -1.93 -5.77 -0.66
CA THR A 59 -2.40 -7.05 -1.19
C THR A 59 -3.85 -7.34 -0.78
N GLU A 60 -4.21 -7.11 0.49
CA GLU A 60 -5.58 -7.27 0.98
C GLU A 60 -6.57 -6.35 0.25
N HIS A 61 -6.18 -5.09 0.03
CA HIS A 61 -7.00 -4.11 -0.68
C HIS A 61 -7.21 -4.50 -2.15
N VAL A 62 -6.15 -4.91 -2.85
CA VAL A 62 -6.24 -5.37 -4.24
C VAL A 62 -7.14 -6.60 -4.35
N ASN A 63 -6.96 -7.59 -3.46
CA ASN A 63 -7.80 -8.80 -3.46
C ASN A 63 -9.27 -8.47 -3.19
N THR A 64 -9.54 -7.55 -2.25
CA THR A 64 -10.91 -7.12 -1.94
C THR A 64 -11.57 -6.45 -3.13
N LEU A 65 -10.87 -5.53 -3.79
CA LEU A 65 -11.37 -4.85 -4.99
C LEU A 65 -11.59 -5.81 -6.14
N GLN A 66 -10.67 -6.75 -6.36
CA GLN A 66 -10.80 -7.76 -7.41
C GLN A 66 -12.03 -8.64 -7.18
N ASN A 67 -12.21 -9.15 -5.96
CA ASN A 67 -13.36 -9.98 -5.60
C ASN A 67 -14.69 -9.21 -5.75
N LEU A 68 -14.72 -7.93 -5.36
CA LEU A 68 -15.90 -7.08 -5.51
C LEU A 68 -16.23 -6.86 -6.99
N SER A 69 -15.22 -6.55 -7.81
CA SER A 69 -15.36 -6.35 -9.25
C SER A 69 -15.88 -7.61 -9.94
N ASP A 70 -15.29 -8.77 -9.65
CA ASP A 70 -15.69 -10.05 -10.23
C ASP A 70 -17.13 -10.41 -9.85
N LYS A 71 -17.53 -10.14 -8.60
CA LYS A 71 -18.91 -10.30 -8.15
C LYS A 71 -19.86 -9.39 -8.94
N GLN A 72 -19.56 -8.10 -9.05
CA GLN A 72 -20.39 -7.16 -9.80
C GLN A 72 -20.54 -7.54 -11.27
N ILE A 73 -19.45 -7.99 -11.91
CA ILE A 73 -19.48 -8.47 -13.30
C ILE A 73 -20.40 -9.69 -13.43
N ASN A 74 -20.34 -10.63 -12.49
CA ASN A 74 -21.19 -11.81 -12.52
C ASN A 74 -22.66 -11.47 -12.28
N ASP A 75 -22.95 -10.60 -11.31
CA ASP A 75 -24.31 -10.14 -11.04
C ASP A 75 -24.91 -9.45 -12.28
N LEU A 76 -24.15 -8.58 -12.94
CA LEU A 76 -24.57 -7.92 -14.19
C LEU A 76 -24.78 -8.90 -15.35
N LYS A 77 -23.95 -9.95 -15.47
CA LYS A 77 -24.13 -11.00 -16.49
C LYS A 77 -25.44 -11.77 -16.27
N VAL A 78 -25.74 -12.12 -15.02
CA VAL A 78 -26.98 -12.79 -14.65
C VAL A 78 -28.18 -11.89 -14.96
N GLU A 79 -28.15 -10.63 -14.52
CA GLU A 79 -29.21 -9.65 -14.80
C GLU A 79 -29.42 -9.47 -16.31
N ASN A 80 -28.34 -9.31 -17.09
CA ASN A 80 -28.45 -9.17 -18.55
C ASN A 80 -29.08 -10.39 -19.21
N THR A 81 -28.78 -11.60 -18.72
CA THR A 81 -29.38 -12.84 -19.20
C THR A 81 -30.88 -12.88 -18.94
N VAL A 82 -31.30 -12.50 -17.73
CA VAL A 82 -32.72 -12.43 -17.33
C VAL A 82 -33.48 -11.38 -18.16
N LEU A 83 -32.89 -10.20 -18.35
CA LEU A 83 -33.49 -9.13 -19.17
C LEU A 83 -33.67 -9.57 -20.63
N ARG A 84 -32.67 -10.24 -21.21
CA ARG A 84 -32.78 -10.79 -22.58
C ARG A 84 -33.89 -11.82 -22.70
N ALA A 85 -33.99 -12.75 -21.75
CA ALA A 85 -35.06 -13.75 -21.74
C ALA A 85 -36.44 -13.07 -21.66
N THR A 86 -36.60 -12.10 -20.77
CA THR A 86 -37.84 -11.33 -20.62
C THR A 86 -38.21 -10.57 -21.89
N LEU A 87 -37.23 -9.97 -22.57
CA LEU A 87 -37.45 -9.28 -23.85
C LEU A 87 -37.91 -10.24 -24.96
N ILE A 88 -37.38 -11.45 -25.01
CA ILE A 88 -37.81 -12.48 -25.96
C ILE A 88 -39.25 -12.90 -25.66
N ASP A 89 -39.54 -13.26 -24.41
CA ASP A 89 -40.87 -13.70 -23.98
C ASP A 89 -41.94 -12.63 -24.26
N THR A 90 -41.64 -11.37 -23.93
CA THR A 90 -42.54 -10.24 -24.21
C THR A 90 -42.71 -9.99 -25.71
N SER A 91 -41.65 -10.10 -26.51
CA SER A 91 -41.73 -9.98 -27.98
C SER A 91 -42.65 -11.06 -28.57
N ASP A 92 -42.52 -12.30 -28.12
CA ASP A 92 -43.34 -13.41 -28.60
C ASP A 92 -44.80 -13.32 -28.14
N ALA A 93 -45.04 -12.81 -26.93
CA ALA A 93 -46.38 -12.47 -26.46
C ALA A 93 -47.03 -11.38 -27.33
N ILE A 94 -46.29 -10.32 -27.69
CA ILE A 94 -46.78 -9.26 -28.58
C ILE A 94 -47.11 -9.83 -29.97
N LYS A 95 -46.24 -10.64 -30.57
CA LYS A 95 -46.53 -11.28 -31.87
C LYS A 95 -47.81 -12.13 -31.81
N THR A 96 -48.01 -12.86 -30.71
CA THR A 96 -49.21 -13.67 -30.48
C THR A 96 -50.47 -12.81 -30.34
N LEU A 97 -50.39 -11.64 -29.68
CA LEU A 97 -51.51 -10.71 -29.59
C LEU A 97 -51.82 -10.07 -30.95
N MET A 98 -50.79 -9.67 -31.69
CA MET A 98 -50.95 -9.07 -33.02
C MET A 98 -51.59 -10.04 -34.03
N SER A 99 -51.26 -11.33 -33.98
CA SER A 99 -51.86 -12.33 -34.89
C SER A 99 -53.34 -12.60 -34.60
N ARG A 100 -53.83 -12.24 -33.41
CA ARG A 100 -55.24 -12.34 -33.00
C ARG A 100 -56.06 -11.09 -33.34
N LEU A 101 -55.43 -10.01 -33.79
CA LEU A 101 -56.16 -8.82 -34.22
C LEU A 101 -57.00 -9.14 -35.48
N PRO A 102 -58.23 -8.61 -35.60
CA PRO A 102 -59.03 -8.77 -36.79
C PRO A 102 -58.29 -8.25 -38.02
N LYS A 103 -58.23 -9.03 -39.10
CA LYS A 103 -57.78 -8.51 -40.39
C LYS A 103 -58.85 -7.54 -40.89
N VAL A 104 -58.49 -6.28 -41.12
CA VAL A 104 -59.36 -5.34 -41.82
C VAL A 104 -59.60 -5.91 -43.21
N VAL A 105 -60.81 -6.41 -43.45
CA VAL A 105 -61.28 -6.71 -44.81
C VAL A 105 -61.53 -5.35 -45.42
N GLN A 106 -60.58 -4.86 -46.22
CA GLN A 106 -60.88 -3.79 -47.15
C GLN A 106 -61.87 -4.38 -48.16
N GLU A 107 -63.16 -4.15 -47.95
CA GLU A 107 -64.14 -4.33 -49.02
C GLU A 107 -63.77 -3.31 -50.09
N GLU A 108 -63.23 -3.79 -51.21
CA GLU A 108 -63.15 -3.03 -52.45
C GLU A 108 -64.57 -2.58 -52.78
N ILE A 109 -64.86 -1.30 -52.55
CA ILE A 109 -66.00 -0.63 -53.15
C ILE A 109 -65.63 -0.47 -54.63
N GLU A 110 -65.86 -1.52 -55.42
CA GLU A 110 -65.97 -1.41 -56.87
C GLU A 110 -67.19 -0.53 -57.17
N GLN A 111 -66.94 0.68 -57.66
CA GLN A 111 -67.94 1.51 -58.37
C GLN A 111 -67.90 1.22 -59.85
#